data_AF-A0A7V2W3U6-F1
#
_entry.id   AF-A0A7V2W3U6-F1
#
_cell.length_a   1.000
_cell.length_b   1.000
_cell.length_c   1.000
_cell.angle_alpha   90.00
_cell.angle_beta   90.00
_cell.angle_gamma   90.00
#
_symmetry.space_group_name_H-M   'P 1'
#
loop_
_entity.id
_entity.type
_entity.pdbx_description
1 polymer ?
#
loop_
_entity_poly.entity_id
_entity_poly.type
_entity_poly.pdbx_seq_one_letter_code
_entity_poly.pdbx_strand_id
1 'polypeptide(L)'
;MAETTLHFRWIVKIKENLETLTADKDIFVAGDLLWYPVQGHTNICKAPDVMVVIGRPKGDRLSYLQWHEENTPPQVVFEIYSKSNRRRMNKENLLKFYEKYGVEEFYSYDPVKNIFVVHVRHGDKLAPLEGLQKWVSPLLNIRFEWNEERFEIYHPNGRHFISFEELERKNRYLTMEYQEVQQLRLQERKRLVEVEKRADLEKQKAEIAEQKAKAEKQKAETERQRAEAEKQKAETERRKAEAEKQKAETERQRAEAEKQKAETERRKAEAEKQRAEAERRKAEAERQRAEAERQRAEAAEKSKKLLAKKLKELGIDPETVS
;
A
#
# COMPACT_ATOMS: atom_id res chain seq x y z
N MET A 1 -18.30 -56.96 -37.78
CA MET A 1 -16.83 -56.76 -37.82
C MET A 1 -16.53 -55.67 -38.83
N ALA A 2 -15.98 -54.55 -38.35
CA ALA A 2 -15.60 -53.44 -39.22
C ALA A 2 -14.65 -53.84 -40.36
N GLU A 3 -14.95 -53.40 -41.58
CA GLU A 3 -14.20 -53.78 -42.78
C GLU A 3 -13.06 -52.81 -43.14
N THR A 4 -13.11 -51.56 -42.65
CA THR A 4 -12.09 -50.53 -42.92
C THR A 4 -11.86 -49.67 -41.68
N THR A 5 -10.73 -48.98 -41.62
CA THR A 5 -10.43 -48.04 -40.52
C THR A 5 -11.42 -46.87 -40.47
N LEU A 6 -11.89 -46.37 -41.62
CA LEU A 6 -12.91 -45.34 -41.69
C LEU A 6 -14.25 -45.84 -41.14
N HIS A 7 -14.64 -47.07 -41.50
CA HIS A 7 -15.84 -47.72 -40.98
C HIS A 7 -15.75 -47.85 -39.45
N PHE A 8 -14.68 -48.48 -38.93
CA PHE A 8 -14.50 -48.66 -37.48
C PHE A 8 -14.50 -47.34 -36.71
N ARG A 9 -13.87 -46.29 -37.25
CA ARG A 9 -13.85 -44.95 -36.62
C ARG A 9 -15.26 -44.38 -36.43
N TRP A 10 -16.16 -44.59 -37.38
CA TRP A 10 -17.55 -44.14 -37.25
C TRP A 10 -18.34 -44.97 -36.24
N ILE A 11 -18.15 -46.29 -36.21
CA ILE A 11 -18.74 -47.16 -35.18
C ILE A 11 -18.35 -46.66 -33.78
N VAL A 12 -17.05 -46.55 -33.53
CA VAL A 12 -16.52 -46.10 -32.22
C VAL A 12 -17.00 -44.69 -31.89
N LYS A 13 -16.98 -43.77 -32.86
CA LYS A 13 -17.48 -42.40 -32.65
C LYS A 13 -18.94 -42.40 -32.21
N ILE A 14 -19.80 -43.16 -32.88
CA ILE A 14 -21.23 -43.20 -32.54
C ILE A 14 -21.44 -43.90 -31.19
N LYS A 15 -20.90 -45.12 -31.03
CA LYS A 15 -21.06 -45.94 -29.82
C LYS A 15 -20.58 -45.21 -28.57
N GLU A 16 -19.36 -44.65 -28.58
CA GLU A 16 -18.77 -44.02 -27.38
C GLU A 16 -19.44 -42.69 -27.02
N ASN A 17 -19.91 -41.92 -28.01
CA ASN A 17 -20.69 -40.71 -27.71
C ASN A 17 -22.07 -41.06 -27.15
N LEU A 18 -22.71 -42.12 -27.63
CA LEU A 18 -23.98 -42.60 -27.09
C LEU A 18 -23.82 -43.18 -25.68
N GLU A 19 -22.73 -43.91 -25.41
CA GLU A 19 -22.38 -44.39 -24.07
C GLU A 19 -22.25 -43.22 -23.09
N THR A 20 -21.54 -42.17 -23.50
CA THR A 20 -21.38 -40.95 -22.70
C THR A 20 -22.72 -40.24 -22.48
N LEU A 21 -23.55 -40.13 -23.52
CA LEU A 21 -24.87 -39.49 -23.46
C LEU A 21 -25.85 -40.22 -22.52
N THR A 22 -25.65 -41.53 -22.36
CA THR A 22 -26.54 -42.41 -21.60
C THR A 22 -25.87 -42.97 -20.33
N ALA A 23 -24.79 -42.33 -19.87
CA ALA A 23 -23.95 -42.85 -18.78
C ALA A 23 -24.74 -43.15 -17.49
N ASP A 24 -25.75 -42.33 -17.21
CA ASP A 24 -26.59 -42.34 -16.01
C ASP A 24 -27.96 -42.98 -16.22
N LYS A 25 -28.18 -43.66 -17.36
CA LYS A 25 -29.47 -44.23 -17.74
C LYS A 25 -29.38 -45.73 -17.94
N ASP A 26 -30.50 -46.42 -17.71
CA ASP A 26 -30.70 -47.81 -18.12
C ASP A 26 -30.90 -47.88 -19.64
N ILE A 27 -29.83 -47.59 -20.37
CA ILE A 27 -29.76 -47.73 -21.82
C ILE A 27 -28.48 -48.49 -22.16
N PHE A 28 -28.66 -49.66 -22.74
CA PHE A 28 -27.57 -50.50 -23.21
C PHE A 28 -27.18 -50.08 -24.62
N VAL A 29 -25.90 -49.81 -24.85
CA VAL A 29 -25.35 -49.48 -26.16
C VAL A 29 -24.25 -50.48 -26.47
N ALA A 30 -24.27 -51.06 -27.65
CA ALA A 30 -23.23 -51.97 -28.10
C ALA A 30 -22.93 -51.76 -29.58
N GLY A 31 -21.71 -52.11 -29.99
CA GLY A 31 -21.34 -52.15 -31.40
C GLY A 31 -20.80 -53.52 -31.77
N ASP A 32 -21.14 -53.98 -32.97
CA ASP A 32 -20.70 -55.27 -33.53
C ASP A 32 -21.07 -56.50 -32.66
N LEU A 33 -22.09 -56.38 -31.81
CA LEU A 33 -22.56 -57.46 -30.92
C LEU A 33 -23.69 -58.26 -31.56
N LEU A 34 -23.56 -59.59 -31.59
CA LEU A 34 -24.59 -60.48 -32.12
C LEU A 34 -25.89 -60.38 -31.32
N TRP A 35 -26.97 -60.01 -31.99
CA TRP A 35 -28.34 -60.01 -31.50
C TRP A 35 -29.12 -61.21 -32.06
N TYR A 36 -29.72 -61.96 -31.14
CA TYR A 36 -30.62 -63.09 -31.42
C TYR A 36 -32.05 -62.74 -30.97
N PRO A 37 -32.97 -62.44 -31.89
CA PRO A 37 -34.35 -62.11 -31.54
C PRO A 37 -35.24 -63.32 -31.27
N VAL A 38 -34.85 -64.53 -31.68
CA VAL A 38 -35.67 -65.75 -31.57
C VAL A 38 -34.94 -66.84 -30.79
N GLN A 39 -35.51 -67.27 -29.66
CA GLN A 39 -34.96 -68.33 -28.83
C GLN A 39 -34.88 -69.65 -29.60
N GLY A 40 -33.75 -70.36 -29.46
CA GLY A 40 -33.53 -71.67 -30.11
C GLY A 40 -33.15 -71.62 -31.59
N HIS A 41 -33.20 -70.45 -32.24
CA HIS A 41 -32.88 -70.28 -33.67
C HIS A 41 -31.61 -69.46 -33.89
N THR A 42 -30.44 -70.09 -33.72
CA THR A 42 -29.13 -69.43 -33.79
C THR A 42 -28.75 -68.91 -35.18
N ASN A 43 -29.41 -69.38 -36.24
CA ASN A 43 -29.25 -68.87 -37.60
C ASN A 43 -30.00 -67.55 -37.85
N ILE A 44 -30.90 -67.15 -36.95
CA ILE A 44 -31.62 -65.88 -37.01
C ILE A 44 -30.89 -64.89 -36.10
N CYS A 45 -29.90 -64.20 -36.65
CA CYS A 45 -29.16 -63.17 -35.92
C CYS A 45 -28.62 -62.07 -36.84
N LYS A 46 -28.34 -60.92 -36.24
CA LYS A 46 -27.58 -59.81 -36.84
C LYS A 46 -26.69 -59.17 -35.79
N ALA A 47 -25.57 -58.60 -36.22
CA ALA A 47 -24.72 -57.77 -35.39
C ALA A 47 -24.76 -56.35 -35.97
N PRO A 48 -25.64 -55.48 -35.47
CA PRO A 48 -25.61 -54.06 -35.82
C PRO A 48 -24.24 -53.44 -35.56
N ASP A 49 -23.83 -52.49 -36.40
CA ASP A 49 -22.61 -51.73 -36.15
C ASP A 49 -22.73 -50.93 -34.85
N VAL A 50 -23.90 -50.34 -34.59
CA VAL A 50 -24.30 -49.87 -33.25
C VAL A 50 -25.76 -50.19 -33.00
N MET A 51 -26.09 -50.68 -31.81
CA MET A 51 -27.46 -50.84 -31.34
C MET A 51 -27.65 -50.16 -29.98
N VAL A 52 -28.86 -49.63 -29.77
CA VAL A 52 -29.30 -49.00 -28.54
C VAL A 52 -30.56 -49.68 -28.05
N VAL A 53 -30.52 -50.11 -26.80
CA VAL A 53 -31.64 -50.77 -26.12
C VAL A 53 -32.04 -49.94 -24.91
N ILE A 54 -33.18 -49.27 -25.01
CA ILE A 54 -33.72 -48.41 -23.97
C ILE A 54 -34.41 -49.26 -22.90
N GLY A 55 -34.19 -48.90 -21.64
CA GLY A 55 -34.74 -49.61 -20.48
C GLY A 55 -33.90 -50.80 -20.03
N ARG A 56 -32.71 -51.04 -20.63
CA ARG A 56 -31.80 -52.13 -20.25
C ARG A 56 -30.52 -51.60 -19.62
N PRO A 57 -30.08 -52.18 -18.48
CA PRO A 57 -28.90 -51.71 -17.80
C PRO A 57 -27.64 -51.99 -18.62
N LYS A 58 -26.64 -51.14 -18.40
CA LYS A 58 -25.28 -51.35 -18.89
C LYS A 58 -24.69 -52.64 -18.31
N GLY A 59 -23.79 -53.26 -19.06
CA GLY A 59 -23.15 -54.51 -18.66
C GLY A 59 -22.65 -55.31 -19.86
N ASP A 60 -21.61 -56.11 -19.63
CA ASP A 60 -20.99 -56.91 -20.67
C ASP A 60 -21.87 -58.09 -21.09
N ARG A 61 -21.91 -58.34 -22.40
CA ARG A 61 -22.68 -59.43 -23.01
C ARG A 61 -21.82 -60.09 -24.08
N LEU A 62 -21.79 -61.42 -24.09
CA LEU A 62 -21.20 -62.19 -25.21
C LEU A 62 -22.05 -62.06 -26.48
N SER A 63 -23.37 -61.96 -26.30
CA SER A 63 -24.38 -61.75 -27.34
C SER A 63 -25.62 -61.17 -26.68
N TYR A 64 -26.39 -60.39 -27.43
CA TYR A 64 -27.68 -59.88 -26.99
C TYR A 64 -28.77 -60.91 -27.30
N LEU A 65 -29.13 -61.69 -26.28
CA LEU A 65 -30.18 -62.71 -26.36
C LEU A 65 -31.49 -62.06 -25.91
N GLN A 66 -32.38 -61.73 -26.85
CA GLN A 66 -33.58 -60.92 -26.54
C GLN A 66 -34.46 -61.55 -25.45
N TRP A 67 -34.56 -62.88 -25.39
CA TRP A 67 -35.33 -63.59 -24.36
C TRP A 67 -34.72 -63.54 -22.95
N HIS A 68 -33.44 -63.16 -22.81
CA HIS A 68 -32.82 -62.84 -21.51
C HIS A 68 -32.96 -61.36 -21.13
N GLU A 69 -33.51 -60.54 -22.02
CA GLU A 69 -33.58 -59.08 -21.90
C GLU A 69 -35.03 -58.61 -21.85
N GLU A 70 -35.89 -59.38 -21.17
CA GLU A 70 -37.35 -59.14 -21.07
C GLU A 70 -38.05 -59.07 -22.43
N ASN A 71 -37.51 -59.77 -23.44
CA ASN A 71 -37.95 -59.70 -24.84
C ASN A 71 -37.88 -58.31 -25.47
N THR A 72 -37.05 -57.42 -24.93
CA THR A 72 -36.84 -56.06 -25.46
C THR A 72 -35.92 -56.11 -26.68
N PRO A 73 -36.36 -55.71 -27.88
CA PRO A 73 -35.45 -55.57 -29.03
C PRO A 73 -34.64 -54.27 -28.92
N PRO A 74 -33.52 -54.13 -29.64
CA PRO A 74 -32.94 -52.82 -29.87
C PRO A 74 -33.93 -51.89 -30.58
N GLN A 75 -34.17 -50.72 -30.01
CA GLN A 75 -35.06 -49.72 -30.59
C GLN A 75 -34.34 -48.87 -31.63
N VAL A 76 -33.04 -48.62 -31.47
CA VAL A 76 -32.25 -47.82 -32.44
C VAL A 76 -31.06 -48.61 -32.94
N VAL A 77 -30.87 -48.62 -34.25
CA VAL A 77 -29.80 -49.36 -34.94
C VAL A 77 -29.10 -48.43 -35.93
N PHE A 78 -27.77 -48.48 -35.94
CA PHE A 78 -26.91 -47.83 -36.93
C PHE A 78 -26.17 -48.87 -37.75
N GLU A 79 -26.08 -48.63 -39.05
CA GLU A 79 -25.29 -49.39 -40.03
C GLU A 79 -24.37 -48.44 -40.81
N ILE A 80 -23.07 -48.71 -40.80
CA ILE A 80 -22.04 -47.89 -41.42
C ILE A 80 -21.46 -48.66 -42.61
N TYR A 81 -21.68 -48.16 -43.83
CA TYR A 81 -21.31 -48.89 -45.03
C TYR A 81 -19.82 -48.73 -45.41
N SER A 82 -19.22 -49.82 -45.86
CA SER A 82 -17.89 -49.88 -46.50
C SER A 82 -17.97 -50.37 -47.95
N LYS A 83 -16.90 -50.13 -48.72
CA LYS A 83 -16.81 -50.48 -50.16
C LYS A 83 -17.10 -51.97 -50.45
N SER A 84 -16.69 -52.89 -49.58
CA SER A 84 -16.80 -54.35 -49.80
C SER A 84 -18.17 -54.90 -49.40
N ASN A 85 -18.77 -54.41 -48.32
CA ASN A 85 -20.10 -54.82 -47.84
C ASN A 85 -21.24 -54.55 -48.84
N ARG A 86 -21.06 -53.57 -49.74
CA ARG A 86 -22.05 -53.21 -50.78
C ARG A 86 -22.38 -54.36 -51.75
N ARG A 87 -21.46 -55.31 -51.96
CA ARG A 87 -21.65 -56.45 -52.88
C ARG A 87 -22.24 -57.70 -52.21
N ARG A 88 -22.12 -57.85 -50.88
CA ARG A 88 -22.54 -59.04 -50.12
C ARG A 88 -23.85 -58.86 -49.36
N MET A 89 -24.23 -57.63 -49.04
CA MET A 89 -25.38 -57.36 -48.18
C MET A 89 -26.58 -56.91 -49.02
N ASN A 90 -27.63 -57.74 -49.06
CA ASN A 90 -28.92 -57.31 -49.57
C ASN A 90 -29.54 -56.33 -48.56
N LYS A 91 -29.40 -55.03 -48.82
CA LYS A 91 -29.90 -53.94 -47.96
C LYS A 91 -31.39 -54.11 -47.63
N GLU A 92 -32.16 -54.63 -48.58
CA GLU A 92 -33.59 -54.88 -48.39
C GLU A 92 -33.84 -55.99 -47.35
N ASN A 93 -33.04 -57.08 -47.38
CA ASN A 93 -33.16 -58.14 -46.38
C ASN A 93 -32.73 -57.68 -44.98
N LEU A 94 -31.77 -56.77 -44.89
CA LEU A 94 -31.34 -56.20 -43.63
C LEU A 94 -32.43 -55.29 -43.03
N LEU A 95 -33.00 -54.39 -43.84
CA LEU A 95 -34.11 -53.55 -43.42
C LEU A 95 -35.32 -54.40 -42.99
N LYS A 96 -35.68 -55.42 -43.78
CA LYS A 96 -36.75 -56.37 -43.43
C LYS A 96 -36.49 -57.12 -42.12
N PHE A 97 -35.24 -57.45 -41.81
CA PHE A 97 -34.88 -58.06 -40.52
C PHE A 97 -35.20 -57.11 -39.37
N TYR A 98 -34.71 -55.87 -39.44
CA TYR A 98 -34.93 -54.87 -38.39
C TYR A 98 -36.40 -54.46 -38.27
N GLU A 99 -37.10 -54.35 -39.39
CA GLU A 99 -38.55 -54.13 -39.44
C GLU A 99 -39.30 -55.25 -38.72
N LYS A 100 -38.98 -56.51 -39.04
CA LYS A 100 -39.64 -57.68 -38.46
C LYS A 100 -39.44 -57.81 -36.94
N TYR A 101 -38.27 -57.44 -36.43
CA TYR A 101 -37.90 -57.65 -35.03
C TYR A 101 -37.97 -56.40 -34.15
N GLY A 102 -38.73 -55.38 -34.57
CA GLY A 102 -39.16 -54.30 -33.68
C GLY A 102 -38.19 -53.14 -33.52
N VAL A 103 -37.26 -52.93 -34.45
CA VAL A 103 -36.44 -51.69 -34.47
C VAL A 103 -37.32 -50.48 -34.77
N GLU A 104 -37.22 -49.41 -34.00
CA GLU A 104 -38.03 -48.20 -34.14
C GLU A 104 -37.35 -47.14 -35.02
N GLU A 105 -36.03 -46.99 -34.89
CA GLU A 105 -35.22 -46.07 -35.69
C GLU A 105 -34.04 -46.82 -36.32
N PHE A 106 -33.94 -46.76 -37.64
CA PHE A 106 -32.85 -47.37 -38.39
C PHE A 106 -32.09 -46.33 -39.19
N TYR A 107 -30.80 -46.20 -38.88
CA TYR A 107 -29.90 -45.23 -39.48
C TYR A 107 -28.84 -45.94 -40.31
N SER A 108 -28.64 -45.50 -41.56
CA SER A 108 -27.55 -46.00 -42.38
C SER A 108 -26.69 -44.87 -42.94
N TYR A 109 -25.37 -45.05 -42.93
CA TYR A 109 -24.43 -44.04 -43.38
C TYR A 109 -23.31 -44.64 -44.22
N ASP A 110 -23.09 -44.11 -45.43
CA ASP A 110 -21.91 -44.41 -46.25
C ASP A 110 -20.90 -43.26 -46.13
N PRO A 111 -19.85 -43.37 -45.30
CA PRO A 111 -18.87 -42.31 -45.09
C PRO A 111 -17.98 -42.04 -46.31
N VAL A 112 -17.93 -42.94 -47.31
CA VAL A 112 -17.16 -42.72 -48.53
C VAL A 112 -17.96 -41.91 -49.55
N LYS A 113 -19.28 -42.14 -49.61
CA LYS A 113 -20.19 -41.40 -50.49
C LYS A 113 -20.87 -40.21 -49.83
N ASN A 114 -20.73 -40.06 -48.51
CA ASN A 114 -21.47 -39.11 -47.70
C ASN A 114 -23.01 -39.24 -47.89
N ILE A 115 -23.52 -40.47 -47.86
CA ILE A 115 -24.97 -40.74 -47.99
C ILE A 115 -25.49 -41.22 -46.65
N PHE A 116 -26.40 -40.43 -46.06
CA PHE A 116 -27.13 -40.77 -44.84
C PHE A 116 -28.60 -41.04 -45.16
N VAL A 117 -29.15 -42.12 -44.60
CA VAL A 117 -30.57 -42.48 -44.76
C VAL A 117 -31.16 -42.82 -43.41
N VAL A 118 -32.33 -42.24 -43.14
CA VAL A 118 -33.10 -42.46 -41.92
C VAL A 118 -34.34 -43.26 -42.29
N HIS A 119 -34.63 -44.33 -41.53
CA HIS A 119 -35.93 -44.98 -41.53
C HIS A 119 -36.52 -44.93 -40.12
N VAL A 120 -37.81 -44.61 -40.03
CA VAL A 120 -38.56 -44.56 -38.77
C VAL A 120 -39.75 -45.49 -38.87
N ARG A 121 -40.08 -46.15 -37.76
CA ARG A 121 -41.22 -47.05 -37.69
C ARG A 121 -42.53 -46.28 -37.74
N HIS A 122 -43.41 -46.72 -38.63
CA HIS A 122 -44.81 -46.33 -38.69
C HIS A 122 -45.67 -47.59 -38.77
N GLY A 123 -46.29 -47.96 -37.65
CA GLY A 123 -46.95 -49.26 -37.51
C GLY A 123 -45.94 -50.40 -37.66
N ASP A 124 -46.20 -51.33 -38.57
CA ASP A 124 -45.36 -52.51 -38.74
C ASP A 124 -44.17 -52.31 -39.69
N LYS A 125 -44.00 -51.10 -40.26
CA LYS A 125 -42.98 -50.84 -41.29
C LYS A 125 -41.96 -49.77 -40.91
N LEU A 126 -40.72 -49.97 -41.36
CA LEU A 126 -39.67 -48.95 -41.34
C LEU A 126 -39.73 -48.15 -42.64
N ALA A 127 -40.26 -46.92 -42.59
CA ALA A 127 -40.38 -46.06 -43.75
C ALA A 127 -39.20 -45.07 -43.84
N PRO A 128 -38.62 -44.83 -45.03
CA PRO A 128 -37.56 -43.86 -45.20
C PRO A 128 -38.08 -42.42 -45.01
N LEU A 129 -37.23 -41.54 -44.48
CA LEU A 129 -37.46 -40.11 -44.51
C LEU A 129 -36.69 -39.49 -45.69
N GLU A 130 -37.41 -38.79 -46.57
CA GLU A 130 -36.86 -38.17 -47.77
C GLU A 130 -36.80 -36.64 -47.65
N GLY A 131 -35.88 -36.00 -48.39
CA GLY A 131 -35.80 -34.54 -48.51
C GLY A 131 -35.36 -33.79 -47.26
N LEU A 132 -34.85 -34.48 -46.24
CA LEU A 132 -34.35 -33.86 -45.02
C LEU A 132 -32.85 -33.52 -45.15
N GLN A 133 -32.43 -32.45 -44.48
CA GLN A 133 -31.02 -32.10 -44.22
C GLN A 133 -30.71 -32.08 -42.73
N LYS A 134 -31.76 -32.26 -41.90
CA LYS A 134 -31.72 -32.20 -40.45
C LYS A 134 -32.78 -33.14 -39.89
N TRP A 135 -32.41 -33.91 -38.88
CA TRP A 135 -33.31 -34.82 -38.17
C TRP A 135 -32.94 -34.85 -36.69
N VAL A 136 -33.92 -34.90 -35.80
CA VAL A 136 -33.69 -35.14 -34.36
C VAL A 136 -34.36 -36.45 -34.02
N SER A 137 -33.59 -37.42 -33.53
CA SER A 137 -34.12 -38.71 -33.06
C SER A 137 -35.09 -38.48 -31.89
N PRO A 138 -36.37 -38.86 -32.01
CA PRO A 138 -37.29 -38.83 -30.88
C PRO A 138 -36.84 -39.71 -29.70
N LEU A 139 -36.18 -40.85 -29.96
CA LEU A 139 -35.76 -41.78 -28.92
C LEU A 139 -34.46 -41.39 -28.20
N LEU A 140 -33.48 -40.86 -28.95
CA LEU A 140 -32.15 -40.54 -28.42
C LEU A 140 -31.96 -39.05 -28.13
N ASN A 141 -32.82 -38.19 -28.67
CA ASN A 141 -32.69 -36.72 -28.64
C ASN A 141 -31.35 -36.21 -29.20
N ILE A 142 -30.73 -36.98 -30.09
CA ILE A 142 -29.53 -36.56 -30.85
C ILE A 142 -29.97 -35.98 -32.19
N ARG A 143 -29.19 -35.03 -32.67
CA ARG A 143 -29.48 -34.33 -33.91
C ARG A 143 -28.49 -34.71 -34.99
N PHE A 144 -29.02 -35.04 -36.15
CA PHE A 144 -28.29 -35.30 -37.38
C PHE A 144 -28.41 -34.08 -38.29
N GLU A 145 -27.30 -33.66 -38.88
CA GLU A 145 -27.28 -32.66 -39.95
C GLU A 145 -26.39 -33.16 -41.09
N TRP A 146 -26.90 -33.08 -42.31
CA TRP A 146 -26.17 -33.54 -43.50
C TRP A 146 -26.47 -32.70 -44.73
N ASN A 147 -25.47 -32.63 -45.59
CA ASN A 147 -25.56 -32.09 -46.94
C ASN A 147 -24.63 -32.91 -47.86
N GLU A 148 -24.38 -32.41 -49.07
CA GLU A 148 -23.52 -33.10 -50.04
C GLU A 148 -22.06 -33.24 -49.58
N GLU A 149 -21.57 -32.37 -48.70
CA GLU A 149 -20.17 -32.29 -48.28
C GLU A 149 -19.87 -32.97 -46.93
N ARG A 150 -20.81 -32.88 -45.98
CA ARG A 150 -20.59 -33.34 -44.59
C ARG A 150 -21.82 -33.99 -43.98
N PHE A 151 -21.55 -34.90 -43.05
CA PHE A 151 -22.53 -35.48 -42.12
C PHE A 151 -22.01 -35.33 -40.69
N GLU A 152 -22.88 -34.79 -39.82
CA GLU A 152 -22.56 -34.51 -38.44
C GLU A 152 -23.69 -34.96 -37.50
N ILE A 153 -23.28 -35.37 -36.30
CA ILE A 153 -24.17 -35.78 -35.22
C ILE A 153 -23.89 -34.86 -34.03
N TYR A 154 -24.96 -34.43 -33.35
CA TYR A 154 -24.91 -33.51 -32.23
C TYR A 154 -25.61 -34.10 -31.02
N HIS A 155 -25.00 -33.89 -29.85
CA HIS A 155 -25.62 -34.06 -28.55
C HIS A 155 -26.81 -33.09 -28.37
N PRO A 156 -27.75 -33.36 -27.44
CA PRO A 156 -28.88 -32.47 -27.16
C PRO A 156 -28.45 -31.02 -26.83
N ASN A 157 -27.29 -30.84 -26.20
CA ASN A 157 -26.74 -29.54 -25.85
C ASN A 157 -26.04 -28.81 -27.01
N GLY A 158 -26.13 -29.33 -28.24
CA GLY A 158 -25.56 -28.73 -29.44
C GLY A 158 -24.06 -28.98 -29.64
N ARG A 159 -23.39 -29.74 -28.77
CA ARG A 159 -22.01 -30.17 -29.02
C ARG A 159 -21.97 -31.28 -30.05
N HIS A 160 -20.98 -31.27 -30.94
CA HIS A 160 -20.79 -32.36 -31.90
C HIS A 160 -20.39 -33.66 -31.19
N PHE A 161 -20.74 -34.79 -31.81
CA PHE A 161 -20.09 -36.06 -31.53
C PHE A 161 -18.63 -35.95 -31.96
N ILE A 162 -17.72 -36.34 -31.08
CA ILE A 162 -16.27 -36.27 -31.29
C ILE A 162 -15.64 -37.65 -31.20
N SER A 163 -14.60 -37.89 -31.98
CA SER A 163 -13.75 -39.07 -31.82
C SER A 163 -12.92 -38.97 -30.53
N PHE A 164 -12.42 -40.12 -30.07
CA PHE A 164 -11.50 -40.17 -28.93
C PHE A 164 -10.25 -39.30 -29.16
N GLU A 165 -9.72 -39.28 -30.38
CA GLU A 165 -8.56 -38.46 -30.72
C GLU A 165 -8.85 -36.95 -30.61
N GLU A 166 -10.03 -36.52 -31.05
CA GLU A 166 -10.49 -35.12 -30.90
C GLU A 166 -10.71 -34.76 -29.43
N LEU A 167 -11.28 -35.67 -28.64
CA LEU A 167 -11.43 -35.50 -27.19
C LEU A 167 -10.06 -35.33 -26.53
N GLU A 168 -9.08 -36.17 -26.84
CA GLU A 168 -7.72 -36.08 -26.31
C GLU A 168 -7.00 -34.79 -26.72
N ARG A 169 -7.16 -34.33 -27.97
CA ARG A 169 -6.63 -33.03 -28.40
C ARG A 169 -7.24 -31.89 -27.59
N LYS A 170 -8.56 -31.92 -27.35
CA LYS A 170 -9.25 -30.91 -26.54
C LYS A 170 -8.81 -30.96 -25.08
N ASN A 171 -8.66 -32.15 -24.50
CA ASN A 171 -8.18 -32.33 -23.12
C ASN A 171 -6.76 -31.79 -22.95
N ARG A 172 -5.86 -32.05 -23.91
CA ARG A 172 -4.51 -31.47 -23.90
C ARG A 172 -4.52 -29.95 -23.98
N TYR A 173 -5.32 -29.39 -24.89
CA TYR A 173 -5.47 -27.94 -25.01
C TYR A 173 -5.97 -27.31 -23.70
N LEU A 174 -7.04 -27.85 -23.12
CA LEU A 174 -7.60 -27.36 -21.86
C LEU A 174 -6.61 -27.53 -20.69
N THR A 175 -5.82 -28.59 -20.69
CA THR A 175 -4.77 -28.81 -19.68
C THR A 175 -3.69 -27.74 -19.78
N MET A 176 -3.24 -27.40 -21.00
CA MET A 176 -2.27 -26.34 -21.24
C MET A 176 -2.81 -24.97 -20.82
N GLU A 177 -4.03 -24.62 -21.25
CA GLU A 177 -4.67 -23.35 -20.83
C GLU A 177 -4.83 -23.28 -19.30
N TYR A 178 -5.26 -24.37 -18.67
CA TYR A 178 -5.39 -24.43 -17.22
C TYR A 178 -4.05 -24.17 -16.54
N GLN A 179 -2.98 -24.82 -17.01
CA GLN A 179 -1.63 -24.61 -16.47
C GLN A 179 -1.15 -23.17 -16.65
N GLU A 180 -1.39 -22.57 -17.81
CA GLU A 180 -1.05 -21.16 -18.08
C GLU A 180 -1.80 -20.21 -17.14
N VAL A 181 -3.10 -20.41 -16.98
CA VAL A 181 -3.92 -19.63 -16.04
C VAL A 181 -3.42 -19.79 -14.60
N GLN A 182 -3.03 -20.99 -14.17
CA GLN A 182 -2.46 -21.20 -12.84
C GLN A 182 -1.10 -20.49 -12.68
N GLN A 183 -0.25 -20.50 -13.70
CA GLN A 183 1.03 -19.80 -13.68
C GLN A 183 0.84 -18.29 -13.61
N LEU A 184 -0.07 -17.72 -14.40
CA LEU A 184 -0.39 -16.30 -14.37
C LEU A 184 -0.96 -15.88 -13.01
N ARG A 185 -1.86 -16.68 -12.42
CA ARG A 185 -2.38 -16.43 -11.06
C ARG A 185 -1.26 -16.44 -10.01
N LEU A 186 -0.30 -17.36 -10.13
CA LEU A 186 0.84 -17.40 -9.22
C LEU A 186 1.77 -16.20 -9.39
N GLN A 187 2.04 -15.78 -10.63
CA GLN A 187 2.82 -14.58 -10.93
C GLN A 187 2.15 -13.33 -10.38
N GLU A 188 0.84 -13.19 -10.58
CA GLU A 188 0.09 -12.05 -10.07
C GLU A 188 0.08 -12.02 -8.55
N ARG A 189 -0.12 -13.17 -7.89
CA ARG A 189 -0.03 -13.26 -6.42
C ARG A 189 1.36 -12.85 -5.92
N LYS A 190 2.44 -13.27 -6.59
CA LYS A 190 3.81 -12.86 -6.23
C LYS A 190 4.01 -11.35 -6.39
N ARG A 191 3.49 -10.77 -7.48
CA ARG A 191 3.53 -9.32 -7.71
C ARG A 191 2.77 -8.55 -6.64
N LEU A 192 1.57 -8.99 -6.27
CA LEU A 192 0.78 -8.36 -5.21
C LEU A 192 1.53 -8.37 -3.87
N VAL A 193 2.11 -9.50 -3.49
CA VAL A 193 2.93 -9.60 -2.27
C VAL A 193 4.15 -8.67 -2.34
N GLU A 194 4.79 -8.53 -3.50
CA GLU A 194 5.93 -7.63 -3.65
C GLU A 194 5.52 -6.15 -3.59
N VAL A 195 4.39 -5.79 -4.19
CA VAL A 195 3.81 -4.43 -4.11
C VAL A 195 3.44 -4.09 -2.67
N GLU A 196 2.78 -5.00 -1.96
CA GLU A 196 2.43 -4.84 -0.55
C GLU A 196 3.69 -4.63 0.31
N LYS A 197 4.71 -5.49 0.13
CA LYS A 197 5.99 -5.35 0.82
C LYS A 197 6.69 -4.01 0.53
N ARG A 198 6.63 -3.52 -0.71
CA ARG A 198 7.19 -2.20 -1.08
C ARG A 198 6.42 -1.07 -0.41
N ALA A 199 5.10 -1.13 -0.39
CA ALA A 199 4.25 -0.14 0.26
C ALA A 199 4.51 -0.08 1.78
N ASP A 200 4.67 -1.23 2.44
CA ASP A 200 5.00 -1.29 3.86
C ASP A 200 6.40 -0.72 4.15
N LEU A 201 7.38 -1.04 3.31
CA LEU A 201 8.72 -0.48 3.44
C LEU A 201 8.72 1.05 3.25
N GLU A 202 7.91 1.55 2.31
CA GLU A 202 7.76 2.99 2.07
C GLU A 202 7.11 3.70 3.26
N LYS A 203 6.06 3.11 3.84
CA LYS A 203 5.45 3.60 5.09
C LYS A 203 6.45 3.67 6.23
N GLN A 204 7.22 2.59 6.45
CA GLN A 204 8.27 2.57 7.48
C GLN A 204 9.33 3.65 7.24
N LYS A 205 9.75 3.86 5.99
CA LYS A 205 10.71 4.93 5.65
C LYS A 205 10.13 6.32 5.92
N ALA A 206 8.87 6.56 5.59
CA ALA A 206 8.20 7.82 5.85
C ALA A 206 8.10 8.10 7.36
N GLU A 207 7.75 7.08 8.16
CA GLU A 207 7.68 7.19 9.62
C GLU A 207 9.05 7.50 10.25
N ILE A 208 10.11 6.81 9.81
CA ILE A 208 11.48 7.09 10.24
C ILE A 208 11.91 8.52 9.87
N ALA A 209 11.56 8.98 8.67
CA ALA A 209 11.88 10.34 8.22
C ALA A 209 11.16 11.39 9.08
N GLU A 210 9.89 11.17 9.42
CA GLU A 210 9.12 12.05 10.29
C GLU A 210 9.70 12.10 11.71
N GLN A 211 10.07 10.94 12.29
CA GLN A 211 10.72 10.87 13.60
C GLN A 211 12.05 11.62 13.62
N LYS A 212 12.87 11.48 12.57
CA LYS A 212 14.13 12.24 12.44
C LYS A 212 13.89 13.74 12.35
N ALA A 213 12.93 14.18 11.55
CA ALA A 213 12.60 15.60 11.42
C ALA A 213 12.09 16.20 12.75
N LYS A 214 11.29 15.45 13.53
CA LYS A 214 10.85 15.85 14.88
C LYS A 214 12.05 15.96 15.83
N ALA A 215 12.95 14.98 15.83
CA ALA A 215 14.14 14.99 16.69
C ALA A 215 15.09 16.17 16.36
N GLU A 216 15.25 16.49 15.08
CA GLU A 216 16.07 17.62 14.64
C GLU A 216 15.47 18.96 15.07
N LYS A 217 14.14 19.13 14.91
CA LYS A 217 13.43 20.32 15.42
C LYS A 217 13.58 20.48 16.93
N GLN A 218 13.40 19.40 17.70
CA GLN A 218 13.60 19.43 19.14
C GLN A 218 15.04 19.83 19.49
N LYS A 219 16.04 19.25 18.83
CA LYS A 219 17.44 19.59 19.07
C LYS A 219 17.73 21.07 18.81
N ALA A 220 17.21 21.61 17.69
CA ALA A 220 17.36 23.01 17.34
C ALA A 220 16.66 23.94 18.35
N GLU A 221 15.50 23.55 18.87
CA GLU A 221 14.79 24.29 19.91
C GLU A 221 15.56 24.30 21.24
N THR A 222 16.10 23.15 21.66
CA THR A 222 16.93 23.05 22.87
C THR A 222 18.20 23.92 22.75
N GLU A 223 18.82 23.96 21.57
CA GLU A 223 19.99 24.80 21.31
C GLU A 223 19.65 26.30 21.38
N ARG A 224 18.49 26.70 20.83
CA ARG A 224 17.98 28.08 20.97
C ARG A 224 17.72 28.46 22.42
N GLN A 225 17.04 27.60 23.18
CA GLN A 225 16.78 27.84 24.60
C GLN A 225 18.08 27.99 25.40
N ARG A 226 19.10 27.18 25.08
CA ARG A 226 20.42 27.27 25.73
C ARG A 226 21.13 28.59 25.41
N ALA A 227 21.10 29.01 24.14
CA ALA A 227 21.68 30.29 23.72
C ALA A 227 20.96 31.50 24.34
N GLU A 228 19.63 31.43 24.47
CA GLU A 228 18.81 32.44 25.17
C GLU A 228 19.19 32.54 26.64
N ALA A 229 19.30 31.39 27.34
CA ALA A 229 19.71 31.34 28.74
C ALA A 229 21.13 31.89 28.95
N GLU A 230 22.04 31.64 28.02
CA GLU A 230 23.40 32.18 28.06
C GLU A 230 23.42 33.70 27.88
N LYS A 231 22.62 34.24 26.94
CA LYS A 231 22.43 35.69 26.78
C LYS A 231 21.87 36.33 28.06
N GLN A 232 20.84 35.72 28.66
CA GLN A 232 20.26 36.22 29.91
C GLN A 232 21.29 36.24 31.05
N LYS A 233 22.12 35.19 31.17
CA LYS A 233 23.22 35.16 32.14
C LYS A 233 24.22 36.28 31.90
N ALA A 234 24.68 36.47 30.67
CA ALA A 234 25.61 37.54 30.32
C ALA A 234 25.03 38.94 30.59
N GLU A 235 23.73 39.15 30.33
CA GLU A 235 23.05 40.40 30.65
C GLU A 235 22.98 40.64 32.16
N THR A 236 22.65 39.60 32.95
CA THR A 236 22.65 39.72 34.41
C THR A 236 24.03 40.02 34.99
N GLU A 237 25.11 39.46 34.43
CA GLU A 237 26.47 39.80 34.84
C GLU A 237 26.85 41.24 34.50
N ARG A 238 26.48 41.72 33.29
CA ARG A 238 26.67 43.13 32.91
C ARG A 238 25.96 44.08 33.87
N ARG A 239 24.70 43.81 34.20
CA ARG A 239 23.94 44.62 35.17
C ARG A 239 24.59 44.64 36.55
N LYS A 240 25.12 43.50 37.02
CA LYS A 240 25.87 43.44 38.29
C LYS A 240 27.14 44.29 38.25
N ALA A 241 27.93 44.17 37.19
CA ALA A 241 29.17 44.94 37.02
C ALA A 241 28.90 46.44 36.91
N GLU A 242 27.81 46.84 36.23
CA GLU A 242 27.40 48.24 36.13
C GLU A 242 26.92 48.80 37.48
N ALA A 243 26.14 48.02 38.24
CA ALA A 243 25.73 48.39 39.59
C ALA A 243 26.94 48.53 40.55
N GLU A 244 27.96 47.68 40.40
CA GLU A 244 29.20 47.76 41.17
C GLU A 244 30.01 49.02 40.81
N LYS A 245 30.12 49.36 39.52
CA LYS A 245 30.72 50.61 39.08
C LYS A 245 30.00 51.83 39.63
N GLN A 246 28.66 51.85 39.57
CA GLN A 246 27.86 52.94 40.14
C GLN A 246 28.11 53.09 41.65
N LYS A 247 28.14 51.97 42.40
CA LYS A 247 28.47 52.00 43.83
C LYS A 247 29.85 52.60 44.09
N ALA A 248 30.88 52.15 43.38
CA ALA A 248 32.24 52.68 43.51
C ALA A 248 32.33 54.17 43.15
N GLU A 249 31.58 54.63 42.16
CA GLU A 249 31.50 56.04 41.80
C GLU A 249 30.83 56.88 42.90
N THR A 250 29.70 56.42 43.46
CA THR A 250 29.07 57.09 44.61
C THR A 250 30.00 57.16 45.83
N GLU A 251 30.80 56.12 46.08
CA GLU A 251 31.76 56.11 47.18
C GLU A 251 32.89 57.12 46.96
N ARG A 252 33.41 57.23 45.72
CA ARG A 252 34.39 58.26 45.36
C ARG A 252 33.83 59.68 45.52
N GLN A 253 32.62 59.94 45.03
CA GLN A 253 31.96 61.24 45.18
C GLN A 253 31.79 61.61 46.66
N ARG A 254 31.44 60.63 47.50
CA ARG A 254 31.31 60.83 48.96
C ARG A 254 32.66 61.16 49.60
N ALA A 255 33.72 60.44 49.25
CA ALA A 255 35.07 60.69 49.74
C ALA A 255 35.60 62.06 49.29
N GLU A 256 35.29 62.49 48.06
CA GLU A 256 35.66 63.80 47.55
C GLU A 256 34.90 64.93 48.25
N ALA A 257 33.59 64.76 48.47
CA ALA A 257 32.80 65.69 49.27
C ALA A 257 33.32 65.81 50.71
N GLU A 258 33.79 64.70 51.31
CA GLU A 258 34.41 64.70 52.63
C GLU A 258 35.75 65.45 52.64
N LYS A 259 36.61 65.26 51.62
CA LYS A 259 37.83 66.04 51.45
C LYS A 259 37.56 67.54 51.31
N GLN A 260 36.56 67.94 50.52
CA GLN A 260 36.17 69.33 50.38
C GLN A 260 35.67 69.92 51.71
N LYS A 261 34.92 69.15 52.51
CA LYS A 261 34.52 69.55 53.87
C LYS A 261 35.74 69.73 54.78
N ALA A 262 36.69 68.82 54.76
CA ALA A 262 37.91 68.94 55.56
C ALA A 262 38.78 70.13 55.13
N GLU A 263 38.89 70.40 53.82
CA GLU A 263 39.62 71.57 53.32
C GLU A 263 38.93 72.89 53.71
N THR A 264 37.60 72.95 53.62
CA THR A 264 36.85 74.13 54.05
C THR A 264 36.96 74.39 55.55
N GLU A 265 37.01 73.35 56.39
CA GLU A 265 37.32 73.50 57.81
C GLU A 265 38.74 74.00 58.06
N ARG A 266 39.74 73.46 57.35
CA ARG A 266 41.13 73.96 57.44
C ARG A 266 41.23 75.44 57.09
N ARG A 267 40.59 75.88 56.00
CA ARG A 267 40.57 77.30 55.61
C ARG A 267 39.92 78.17 56.68
N LYS A 268 38.84 77.70 57.32
CA LYS A 268 38.21 78.41 58.45
C LYS A 268 39.17 78.54 59.64
N ALA A 269 39.82 77.44 60.02
CA ALA A 269 40.79 77.43 61.12
C ALA A 269 42.00 78.35 60.84
N GLU A 270 42.48 78.37 59.60
CA GLU A 270 43.59 79.24 59.18
C GLU A 270 43.19 80.73 59.17
N ALA A 271 41.99 81.04 58.68
CA ALA A 271 41.45 82.40 58.73
C ALA A 271 41.26 82.90 60.18
N GLU A 272 40.85 82.02 61.10
CA GLU A 272 40.76 82.31 62.53
C GLU A 272 42.14 82.58 63.14
N LYS A 273 43.15 81.78 62.77
CA LYS A 273 44.53 81.97 63.20
C LYS A 273 45.10 83.31 62.72
N GLN A 274 44.84 83.71 61.47
CA GLN A 274 45.23 85.01 60.93
C GLN A 274 44.53 86.18 61.64
N ARG A 275 43.24 86.02 62.01
CA ARG A 275 42.53 87.03 62.83
C ARG A 275 43.17 87.20 64.20
N ALA A 276 43.49 86.10 64.89
CA ALA A 276 44.15 86.14 66.19
C ALA A 276 45.54 86.80 66.12
N GLU A 277 46.30 86.55 65.04
CA GLU A 277 47.61 87.18 64.84
C GLU A 277 47.50 88.69 64.54
N ALA A 278 46.51 89.09 63.73
CA ALA A 278 46.22 90.50 63.47
C ALA A 278 45.81 91.26 64.74
N GLU A 279 45.08 90.61 65.64
CA GLU A 279 44.67 91.17 66.94
C GLU A 279 45.89 91.34 67.87
N ARG A 280 46.80 90.38 67.92
CA ARG A 280 48.08 90.51 68.65
C ARG A 280 48.93 91.67 68.15
N ARG A 281 49.05 91.84 66.83
CA ARG A 281 49.79 92.98 66.24
C ARG A 281 49.16 94.32 66.61
N LYS A 282 47.82 94.42 66.68
CA LYS A 282 47.14 95.63 67.16
C LYS A 282 47.45 95.91 68.63
N ALA A 283 47.40 94.90 69.49
CA ALA A 283 47.73 95.04 70.91
C ALA A 283 49.20 95.46 71.15
N GLU A 284 50.13 94.94 70.33
CA GLU A 284 51.55 95.31 70.40
C GLU A 284 51.81 96.75 69.92
N ALA A 285 51.15 97.17 68.83
CA ALA A 285 51.22 98.55 68.35
C ALA A 285 50.67 99.56 69.37
N GLU A 286 49.64 99.17 70.13
CA GLU A 286 49.07 100.00 71.20
C GLU A 286 50.03 100.14 72.40
N ARG A 287 50.72 99.06 72.78
CA ARG A 287 51.78 99.11 73.81
C ARG A 287 52.93 100.05 73.42
N GLN A 288 53.38 99.99 72.16
CA GLN A 288 54.44 100.88 71.68
C GLN A 288 54.02 102.36 71.68
N ARG A 289 52.75 102.67 71.40
CA ARG A 289 52.22 104.04 71.51
C ARG A 289 52.20 104.55 72.95
N ALA A 290 51.76 103.72 73.89
CA ALA A 290 51.73 104.07 75.32
C ALA A 290 53.16 104.31 75.88
N GLU A 291 54.14 103.55 75.42
CA GLU A 291 55.54 103.72 75.82
C GLU A 291 56.18 105.01 75.26
N ALA A 292 55.88 105.35 74.00
CA ALA A 292 56.32 106.61 73.39
C ALA A 292 55.72 107.85 74.08
N GLU A 293 54.50 107.75 74.60
CA GLU A 293 53.84 108.83 75.33
C GLU A 293 54.49 109.07 76.71
N ARG A 294 54.87 108.01 77.44
CA ARG A 294 55.62 108.11 78.71
C ARG A 294 56.97 108.81 78.54
N GLN A 295 57.71 108.49 77.48
CA GLN A 295 59.02 109.11 77.23
C GLN A 295 58.93 110.61 76.91
N ARG A 296 57.84 111.07 76.26
CA ARG A 296 57.59 112.49 76.01
C ARG A 296 57.26 113.27 77.29
N ALA A 297 56.55 112.66 78.23
CA ALA A 297 56.21 113.29 79.51
C ALA A 297 57.45 113.52 80.39
N GLU A 298 58.37 112.55 80.47
CA GLU A 298 59.62 112.69 81.24
C GLU A 298 60.57 113.75 80.66
N ALA A 299 60.62 113.89 79.33
CA ALA A 299 61.46 114.90 78.68
C ALA A 299 60.98 116.34 78.98
N ALA A 300 59.66 116.56 79.08
CA ALA A 300 59.09 117.86 79.38
C ALA A 300 59.36 118.30 80.84
N GLU A 301 59.37 117.37 81.79
CA GLU A 301 59.59 117.67 83.20
C GLU A 301 61.05 118.07 83.49
N LYS A 302 62.01 117.44 82.82
CA LYS A 302 63.45 117.77 82.94
C LYS A 302 63.77 119.18 82.42
N SER A 303 63.18 119.59 81.29
CA SER A 303 63.38 120.94 80.75
C SER A 303 62.82 122.04 81.65
N LYS A 304 61.66 121.81 82.28
CA LYS A 304 61.04 122.79 83.20
C LYS A 304 61.88 123.02 84.46
N LYS A 305 62.47 121.94 85.02
CA LYS A 305 63.38 122.02 86.18
C LYS A 305 64.71 122.72 85.87
N LEU A 306 65.25 122.57 84.66
CA LEU A 306 66.50 123.23 84.28
C LEU A 306 66.33 124.74 84.05
N LEU A 307 65.20 125.16 83.45
CA LEU A 307 64.91 126.58 83.22
C LEU A 307 64.73 127.34 84.55
N ALA A 308 64.02 126.74 85.51
CA ALA A 308 63.78 127.34 86.82
C ALA A 308 65.06 127.55 87.64
N LYS A 309 66.07 126.70 87.46
CA LYS A 309 67.35 126.80 88.18
C LYS A 309 68.27 127.89 87.60
N LYS A 310 68.25 128.09 86.28
CA LYS A 310 69.13 129.06 85.58
C LYS A 310 68.66 130.52 85.71
N LEU A 311 67.35 130.73 85.88
CA LEU A 311 66.78 132.09 86.07
C LEU A 311 67.07 132.65 87.47
N LYS A 312 67.22 131.80 88.49
CA LYS A 312 67.50 132.22 89.89
C LYS A 312 68.95 132.68 90.14
N GLU A 313 69.90 132.25 89.31
CA GLU A 313 71.30 132.70 89.40
C GLU A 313 71.55 134.10 88.81
N LEU A 314 70.62 134.63 88.01
CA LEU A 314 70.76 135.91 87.32
C LEU A 314 70.03 137.08 88.02
N GLY A 315 69.55 136.88 89.26
CA GLY A 315 68.99 137.96 90.08
C GLY A 315 67.60 138.46 89.64
N ILE A 316 66.83 137.65 88.92
CA ILE A 316 65.48 137.97 88.45
C ILE A 316 64.48 136.96 89.07
N ASP A 317 63.49 137.46 89.81
CA ASP A 317 62.50 136.63 90.51
C ASP A 317 61.40 136.13 89.54
N PRO A 318 61.07 134.81 89.46
CA PRO A 318 60.29 134.23 88.36
C PRO A 318 58.75 134.25 88.53
N GLU A 319 58.21 135.01 89.49
CA GLU A 319 56.74 135.17 89.65
C GLU A 319 56.15 136.40 88.94
N THR A 320 56.92 137.12 88.13
CA THR A 320 56.46 138.34 87.42
C THR A 320 56.51 138.31 85.89
N VAL A 321 56.65 137.14 85.26
CA VAL A 321 56.45 137.02 83.80
C VAL A 321 55.62 135.77 83.51
N SER A 322 54.46 135.99 82.90
CA SER A 322 53.47 134.98 82.51
C SER A 322 53.97 134.00 81.45
#